data_AF-A0AA90U439-F1
#
_entry.id   AF-A0AA90U439-F1
#
_cell.length_a   1.000
_cell.length_b   1.000
_cell.length_c   1.000
_cell.angle_alpha   90.00
_cell.angle_beta   90.00
_cell.angle_gamma   90.00
#
_symmetry.space_group_name_H-M   'P 1'
#
loop_
_entity.id
_entity.type
_entity.pdbx_description
1 polymer ?
#
loop_
_entity_poly.entity_id
_entity_poly.type
_entity_poly.pdbx_seq_one_letter_code
_entity_poly.pdbx_strand_id
1 'polypeptide(L)'
;MRLFIALLILSVVLASLHMLAPDHWAPLTTLSDRHNYSASRTAATAGALGFFHGVTSAVVAMTAAFVGIYLVHSFIQYLKIASISILCAVGIYFLLEGRRESEAAALDGTRKDFAVLAVSVLPDLSFLPILLTGAALGTQDLTTIVGAFIAASCISLVLVVHSARKGLSIALSRISPRFYDYAIAAMLFGTAIFLMYH
;
A
#
# COMPACT_ATOMS: atom_id res chain seq x y z
N MET A 1 1.15 -13.14 -20.61
CA MET A 1 2.29 -12.20 -20.62
C MET A 1 1.88 -10.73 -20.45
N ARG A 2 0.96 -10.16 -21.27
CA ARG A 2 0.54 -8.75 -21.12
C ARG A 2 -0.10 -8.45 -19.75
N LEU A 3 -0.99 -9.31 -19.26
CA LEU A 3 -1.63 -9.16 -17.94
C LEU A 3 -0.61 -9.20 -16.79
N PHE A 4 0.29 -10.19 -16.78
CA PHE A 4 1.36 -10.30 -15.78
C PHE A 4 2.20 -9.02 -15.69
N ILE A 5 2.68 -8.51 -16.83
CA ILE A 5 3.51 -7.29 -16.85
C ILE A 5 2.71 -6.08 -16.33
N ALA A 6 1.44 -5.96 -16.71
CA ALA A 6 0.59 -4.88 -16.24
C ALA A 6 0.40 -4.92 -14.71
N LEU A 7 0.06 -6.09 -14.15
CA LEU A 7 -0.11 -6.26 -12.70
C LEU A 7 1.21 -6.08 -11.94
N LEU A 8 2.33 -6.52 -12.52
CA LEU A 8 3.66 -6.31 -11.93
C LEU A 8 3.98 -4.82 -11.82
N ILE A 9 3.86 -4.07 -12.92
CA ILE A 9 4.09 -2.61 -12.94
C ILE A 9 3.14 -1.93 -11.96
N LEU A 10 1.86 -2.27 -12.01
CA LEU A 10 0.84 -1.70 -11.14
C LEU A 10 1.14 -1.94 -9.66
N SER A 11 1.58 -3.15 -9.29
CA SER A 11 1.94 -3.49 -7.91
C SER A 11 3.12 -2.67 -7.40
N VAL A 12 4.13 -2.45 -8.24
CA VAL A 12 5.31 -1.64 -7.91
C VAL A 12 4.93 -0.17 -7.78
N VAL A 13 4.13 0.36 -8.71
CA VAL A 13 3.67 1.76 -8.67
C VAL A 13 2.77 2.00 -7.46
N LEU A 14 1.83 1.10 -7.19
CA LEU A 14 0.95 1.15 -6.02
C LEU A 14 1.76 1.21 -4.73
N ALA A 15 2.64 0.24 -4.50
CA ALA A 15 3.48 0.18 -3.31
C ALA A 15 4.33 1.46 -3.16
N SER A 16 4.91 1.93 -4.26
CA SER A 16 5.77 3.11 -4.24
C SER A 16 5.02 4.39 -3.87
N LEU A 17 3.86 4.62 -4.51
CA LEU A 17 3.02 5.80 -4.27
C LEU A 17 2.36 5.76 -2.89
N HIS A 18 1.94 4.59 -2.43
CA HIS A 18 1.33 4.44 -1.11
C HIS A 18 2.34 4.75 0.01
N MET A 19 3.56 4.22 -0.07
CA MET A 19 4.61 4.48 0.93
C MET A 19 5.16 5.92 0.92
N LEU A 20 4.81 6.73 -0.09
CA LEU A 20 5.11 8.17 -0.11
C LEU A 20 4.18 8.98 0.78
N ALA A 21 3.01 8.43 1.15
CA ALA A 21 2.06 9.11 2.00
C ALA A 21 2.65 9.34 3.41
N PRO A 22 2.39 10.51 4.04
CA PRO A 22 3.05 10.90 5.29
C PRO A 22 2.78 9.98 6.49
N ASP A 23 1.68 9.25 6.49
CA ASP A 23 1.23 8.33 7.53
C ASP A 23 2.20 7.15 7.78
N HIS A 24 3.01 6.76 6.80
CA HIS A 24 4.01 5.70 6.97
C HIS A 24 5.39 6.20 7.41
N TRP A 25 5.87 7.31 6.84
CA TRP A 25 7.24 7.78 7.08
C TRP A 25 7.34 8.90 8.12
N ALA A 26 6.34 9.77 8.23
CA ALA A 26 6.41 10.92 9.14
C ALA A 26 6.57 10.48 10.60
N PRO A 27 5.80 9.50 11.12
CA PRO A 27 5.96 9.06 12.49
C PRO A 27 7.33 8.45 12.77
N LEU A 28 7.88 7.70 11.80
CA LEU A 28 9.23 7.14 11.91
C LEU A 28 10.31 8.22 11.89
N THR A 29 10.17 9.27 11.09
CA THR A 29 11.11 10.40 11.09
C THR A 29 11.08 11.14 12.41
N THR A 30 9.89 11.46 12.95
CA THR A 30 9.76 12.09 14.27
C THR A 30 10.34 11.23 15.39
N LEU A 31 10.11 9.92 15.34
CA LEU A 31 10.68 8.97 16.31
C LEU A 31 12.21 8.92 16.20
N SER A 32 12.73 8.86 14.98
CA SER A 32 14.17 8.81 14.71
C SER A 32 14.86 10.06 15.24
N ASP A 33 14.25 11.23 15.06
CA ASP A 33 14.79 12.50 15.55
C ASP A 33 14.72 12.58 17.08
N ARG A 34 13.59 12.18 17.68
CA ARG A 34 13.41 12.15 19.14
C ARG A 34 14.44 11.27 19.85
N HIS A 35 14.76 10.12 19.28
CA HIS A 35 15.67 9.14 19.86
C HIS A 35 17.09 9.17 19.27
N ASN A 36 17.42 10.17 18.46
CA ASN A 36 18.73 10.33 17.81
C ASN A 36 19.21 9.06 17.08
N TYR A 37 18.33 8.44 16.30
CA TYR A 37 18.69 7.23 15.53
C TYR A 37 19.78 7.54 14.50
N SER A 38 20.74 6.62 14.37
CA SER A 38 21.72 6.67 13.29
C SER A 38 21.04 6.47 11.94
N ALA A 39 21.69 6.90 10.86
CA ALA A 39 21.15 6.73 9.51
C ALA A 39 20.88 5.27 9.14
N SER A 40 21.77 4.36 9.56
CA SER A 40 21.59 2.93 9.37
C SER A 40 20.41 2.39 10.17
N ARG A 41 20.24 2.81 11.42
CA ARG A 41 19.13 2.38 12.27
C ARG A 41 17.78 2.85 11.73
N THR A 42 17.69 4.11 11.29
CA THR A 42 16.47 4.64 10.68
C THR A 42 16.15 3.92 9.37
N ALA A 43 17.15 3.69 8.50
CA ALA A 43 16.94 2.95 7.26
C ALA A 43 16.52 1.49 7.50
N ALA A 44 17.12 0.80 8.47
CA ALA A 44 16.73 -0.56 8.85
C ALA A 44 15.29 -0.60 9.40
N THR A 45 14.91 0.39 10.23
CA THR A 45 13.55 0.49 10.77
C THR A 45 12.54 0.80 9.67
N ALA A 46 12.88 1.68 8.71
CA ALA A 46 12.05 1.96 7.54
C ALA A 46 11.89 0.72 6.65
N GLY A 47 12.98 -0.01 6.39
CA GLY A 47 12.94 -1.25 5.62
C GLY A 47 12.07 -2.32 6.30
N ALA A 48 12.21 -2.49 7.62
CA ALA A 48 11.37 -3.40 8.39
C ALA A 48 9.90 -2.99 8.36
N LEU A 49 9.61 -1.69 8.50
CA LEU A 49 8.24 -1.17 8.45
C LEU A 49 7.60 -1.42 7.08
N GLY A 50 8.30 -1.10 6.00
CA GLY A 50 7.83 -1.36 4.63
C GLY A 50 7.68 -2.85 4.33
N PHE A 51 8.56 -3.69 4.88
CA PHE A 51 8.45 -5.15 4.77
C PHE A 51 7.20 -5.67 5.48
N PHE A 52 7.02 -5.33 6.76
CA PHE A 52 5.89 -5.83 7.54
C PHE A 52 4.57 -5.31 6.99
N HIS A 53 4.49 -4.04 6.59
CA HIS A 53 3.32 -3.51 5.89
C HIS A 53 3.05 -4.27 4.58
N GLY A 54 4.08 -4.48 3.75
CA GLY A 54 3.93 -5.22 2.49
C GLY A 54 3.44 -6.66 2.71
N VAL A 55 3.99 -7.34 3.71
CA VAL A 55 3.62 -8.72 4.06
C VAL A 55 2.21 -8.79 4.63
N THR A 56 1.84 -7.92 5.58
CA THR A 56 0.50 -7.92 6.17
C THR A 56 -0.56 -7.62 5.10
N SER A 57 -0.32 -6.62 4.23
CA SER A 57 -1.18 -6.29 3.09
C SER A 57 -1.33 -7.48 2.14
N ALA A 58 -0.22 -8.14 1.78
CA ALA A 58 -0.25 -9.34 0.94
C ALA A 58 -1.01 -10.50 1.58
N VAL A 59 -0.81 -10.77 2.87
CA VAL A 59 -1.50 -11.85 3.60
C VAL A 59 -3.01 -11.59 3.65
N VAL A 60 -3.42 -10.36 3.99
CA VAL A 60 -4.85 -9.99 4.00
C VAL A 60 -5.45 -10.13 2.61
N ALA A 61 -4.77 -9.62 1.59
CA ALA A 61 -5.22 -9.68 0.21
C ALA A 61 -5.33 -11.12 -0.30
N MET A 62 -4.33 -11.98 -0.04
CA MET A 62 -4.37 -13.41 -0.39
C MET A 62 -5.49 -14.15 0.36
N THR A 63 -5.69 -13.85 1.64
CA THR A 63 -6.75 -14.48 2.44
C THR A 63 -8.13 -14.11 1.90
N ALA A 64 -8.36 -12.82 1.63
CA ALA A 64 -9.61 -12.35 1.05
C ALA A 64 -9.81 -12.90 -0.38
N ALA A 65 -8.75 -13.02 -1.17
CA ALA A 65 -8.82 -13.66 -2.50
C ALA A 65 -9.17 -15.15 -2.41
N PHE A 66 -8.55 -15.88 -1.48
CA PHE A 66 -8.84 -17.30 -1.24
C PHE A 66 -10.28 -17.52 -0.78
N VAL A 67 -10.76 -16.72 0.19
CA VAL A 67 -12.15 -16.75 0.65
C VAL A 67 -13.10 -16.43 -0.51
N GLY A 68 -12.77 -15.44 -1.35
CA GLY A 68 -13.54 -15.10 -2.54
C GLY A 68 -13.64 -16.25 -3.53
N ILE A 69 -12.53 -16.91 -3.85
CA ILE A 69 -12.52 -18.07 -4.77
C ILE A 69 -13.34 -19.23 -4.17
N TYR A 70 -13.17 -19.52 -2.88
CA TYR A 70 -13.88 -20.62 -2.21
C TYR A 70 -15.40 -20.38 -2.13
N LEU A 71 -15.83 -19.16 -1.82
CA LEU A 71 -17.25 -18.79 -1.76
C LEU A 71 -17.90 -18.67 -3.15
N VAL A 72 -17.12 -18.32 -4.18
CA VAL A 72 -17.60 -18.04 -5.55
C VAL A 72 -17.32 -19.22 -6.50
N HIS A 73 -17.05 -20.42 -5.96
CA HIS A 73 -16.64 -21.61 -6.72
C HIS A 73 -17.57 -22.00 -7.89
N SER A 74 -18.83 -21.57 -7.89
CA SER A 74 -19.79 -21.82 -8.98
C SER A 74 -19.77 -20.77 -10.10
N PHE A 75 -18.92 -19.75 -10.01
CA PHE A 75 -19.16 -18.47 -10.68
C PHE A 75 -17.86 -17.75 -11.09
N ILE A 76 -16.89 -18.45 -11.67
CA ILE A 76 -15.63 -17.84 -12.18
C ILE A 76 -15.90 -16.65 -13.12
N GLN A 77 -16.99 -16.68 -13.90
CA GLN A 77 -17.43 -15.55 -14.74
C GLN A 77 -17.73 -14.27 -13.94
N TYR A 78 -18.16 -14.40 -12.68
CA TYR A 78 -18.41 -13.29 -11.77
C TYR A 78 -17.14 -12.84 -11.04
N LEU A 79 -16.03 -13.59 -11.08
CA LEU A 79 -14.78 -13.19 -10.44
C LEU A 79 -14.20 -11.93 -11.09
N LYS A 80 -14.34 -11.80 -12.42
CA LYS A 80 -13.96 -10.59 -13.17
C LYS A 80 -14.82 -9.38 -12.76
N ILE A 81 -16.14 -9.57 -12.70
CA ILE A 81 -17.09 -8.54 -12.27
C ILE A 81 -16.83 -8.15 -10.81
N ALA A 82 -16.67 -9.12 -9.92
CA ALA A 82 -16.37 -8.90 -8.51
C ALA A 82 -15.05 -8.16 -8.32
N SER A 83 -14.01 -8.52 -9.09
CA SER A 83 -12.73 -7.80 -9.07
C SER A 83 -12.96 -6.33 -9.48
N ILE A 84 -13.59 -6.08 -10.63
CA ILE A 84 -13.90 -4.71 -11.09
C ILE A 84 -14.74 -3.95 -10.04
N SER A 85 -15.76 -4.58 -9.46
CA SER A 85 -16.59 -3.98 -8.41
C SER A 85 -15.80 -3.66 -7.14
N ILE A 86 -14.89 -4.54 -6.72
CA ILE A 86 -14.01 -4.32 -5.56
C ILE A 86 -12.99 -3.22 -5.87
N LEU A 87 -12.37 -3.21 -7.07
CA LEU A 87 -11.48 -2.13 -7.51
C LEU A 87 -12.20 -0.78 -7.44
N CYS A 88 -13.42 -0.70 -7.97
CA CYS A 88 -14.23 0.51 -7.93
C CYS A 88 -14.65 0.88 -6.50
N ALA A 89 -15.06 -0.10 -5.68
CA ALA A 89 -15.47 0.15 -4.29
C ALA A 89 -14.30 0.66 -3.44
N VAL A 90 -13.11 0.05 -3.58
CA VAL A 90 -11.89 0.47 -2.90
C VAL A 90 -11.42 1.83 -3.43
N GLY A 91 -11.50 2.08 -4.74
CA GLY A 91 -11.21 3.39 -5.32
C GLY A 91 -12.15 4.49 -4.82
N ILE A 92 -13.46 4.19 -4.70
CA ILE A 92 -14.44 5.09 -4.09
C ILE A 92 -14.13 5.31 -2.61
N TYR A 93 -13.77 4.25 -1.87
CA TYR A 93 -13.36 4.36 -0.47
C TYR A 93 -12.21 5.37 -0.31
N PHE A 94 -11.12 5.24 -1.08
CA PHE A 94 -10.02 6.22 -1.05
C PHE A 94 -10.47 7.63 -1.45
N LEU A 95 -11.37 7.75 -2.42
CA LEU A 95 -11.90 9.05 -2.85
C LEU A 95 -12.80 9.71 -1.79
N LEU A 96 -13.50 8.92 -0.97
CA LEU A 96 -14.33 9.39 0.14
C LEU A 96 -13.50 9.65 1.41
N GLU A 97 -12.51 8.82 1.70
CA GLU A 97 -11.58 8.98 2.83
C GLU A 97 -10.74 10.25 2.66
N GLY A 98 -10.27 10.52 1.45
CA GLY A 98 -9.61 11.79 1.11
C GLY A 98 -10.47 13.04 1.37
N ARG A 99 -11.80 12.89 1.54
CA ARG A 99 -12.71 14.00 1.91
C ARG A 99 -12.96 14.09 3.42
N ARG A 100 -12.61 13.07 4.20
CA ARG A 100 -13.12 12.88 5.57
C ARG A 100 -12.16 13.23 6.71
N GLU A 101 -10.89 13.53 6.45
CA GLU A 101 -9.99 13.86 7.57
C GLU A 101 -10.04 15.32 8.03
N SER A 102 -10.53 15.46 9.26
CA SER A 102 -10.24 16.47 10.28
C SER A 102 -9.83 15.73 11.56
N GLU A 103 -8.70 16.15 12.15
CA GLU A 103 -8.27 16.01 13.56
C GLU A 103 -8.42 14.64 14.28
N ALA A 104 -7.27 13.97 14.53
CA ALA A 104 -7.00 13.21 15.75
C ALA A 104 -5.48 12.91 15.87
N ALA A 105 -4.79 12.94 17.01
CA ALA A 105 -4.95 13.61 18.30
C ALA A 105 -3.58 13.54 18.99
N ALA A 106 -3.16 14.62 19.62
CA ALA A 106 -1.99 14.69 20.49
C ALA A 106 -2.19 13.83 21.74
N LEU A 107 -1.33 12.83 22.00
CA LEU A 107 -1.28 12.15 23.31
C LEU A 107 0.17 11.69 23.65
N ASP A 108 0.44 11.59 24.96
CA ASP A 108 1.74 11.57 25.67
C ASP A 108 2.54 10.23 25.82
N GLY A 109 3.88 10.32 25.93
CA GLY A 109 4.79 9.52 26.77
C GLY A 109 5.03 7.99 26.59
N THR A 110 6.12 7.61 25.90
CA THR A 110 6.97 6.38 26.02
C THR A 110 6.40 4.98 25.71
N ARG A 111 5.12 4.66 25.98
CA ARG A 111 4.47 3.42 25.43
C ARG A 111 3.98 3.59 23.99
N LYS A 112 4.10 4.80 23.44
CA LYS A 112 3.53 5.22 22.15
C LYS A 112 4.39 4.93 20.93
N ASP A 113 5.70 4.80 21.09
CA ASP A 113 6.59 4.68 19.93
C ASP A 113 6.32 3.38 19.14
N PHE A 114 6.05 2.28 19.86
CA PHE A 114 5.62 1.03 19.25
C PHE A 114 4.19 1.10 18.68
N ALA A 115 3.26 1.76 19.38
CA ALA A 115 1.87 1.88 18.90
C ALA A 115 1.79 2.72 17.62
N VAL A 116 2.58 3.79 17.54
CA VAL A 116 2.69 4.66 16.37
C VAL A 116 3.30 3.92 15.17
N LEU A 117 4.37 3.14 15.40
CA LEU A 117 4.94 2.30 14.34
C LEU A 117 4.01 1.14 13.96
N ALA A 118 3.26 0.57 14.91
CA ALA A 118 2.32 -0.52 14.66
C ALA A 118 1.15 -0.08 13.78
N VAL A 119 0.68 1.16 13.90
CA VAL A 119 -0.32 1.74 13.00
C VAL A 119 0.21 1.81 11.57
N SER A 120 1.48 2.19 11.38
CA SER A 120 2.10 2.24 10.05
C SER A 120 2.34 0.85 9.41
N VAL A 121 2.23 -0.24 10.18
CA VAL A 121 2.28 -1.65 9.71
C VAL A 121 0.90 -2.17 9.28
N LEU A 122 -0.18 -1.46 9.59
CA LEU A 122 -1.53 -1.93 9.29
C LEU A 122 -1.67 -2.22 7.79
N PRO A 123 -2.31 -3.37 7.44
CA PRO A 123 -2.43 -3.80 6.06
C PRO A 123 -3.35 -2.86 5.29
N ASP A 124 -2.92 -2.51 4.08
CA ASP A 124 -3.74 -1.81 3.10
C ASP A 124 -4.49 -2.81 2.22
N LEU A 125 -5.77 -2.52 1.99
CA LEU A 125 -6.66 -3.30 1.13
C LEU A 125 -6.50 -2.95 -0.36
N SER A 126 -5.76 -1.90 -0.72
CA SER A 126 -5.54 -1.50 -2.12
C SER A 126 -4.85 -2.58 -2.98
N PHE A 127 -4.15 -3.54 -2.36
CA PHE A 127 -3.47 -4.63 -3.07
C PHE A 127 -4.39 -5.84 -3.38
N LEU A 128 -5.48 -6.01 -2.61
CA LEU A 128 -6.51 -7.05 -2.84
C LEU A 128 -6.99 -7.13 -4.29
N PRO A 129 -7.36 -6.02 -4.95
CA PRO A 129 -7.91 -6.07 -6.28
C PRO A 129 -6.88 -6.53 -7.34
N ILE A 130 -5.59 -6.20 -7.14
CA ILE A 130 -4.49 -6.67 -7.99
C ILE A 130 -4.34 -8.20 -7.88
N LEU A 131 -4.37 -8.74 -6.65
CA LEU A 131 -4.26 -10.17 -6.42
C LEU A 131 -5.48 -10.96 -6.92
N LEU A 132 -6.69 -10.44 -6.72
CA LEU A 132 -7.91 -11.03 -7.27
C LEU A 132 -7.86 -11.09 -8.80
N THR A 133 -7.40 -10.03 -9.45
CA THR A 133 -7.21 -9.98 -10.90
C THR A 133 -6.13 -10.97 -11.36
N GLY A 134 -5.07 -11.09 -10.58
CA GLY A 134 -3.98 -12.03 -10.81
C GLY A 134 -4.34 -13.49 -10.56
N ALA A 135 -5.54 -13.82 -10.04
CA ALA A 135 -5.95 -15.19 -9.74
C ALA A 135 -5.97 -16.11 -10.97
N ALA A 136 -6.08 -15.54 -12.17
CA ALA A 136 -5.98 -16.27 -13.44
C ALA A 136 -4.51 -16.56 -13.88
N LEU A 137 -3.52 -15.99 -13.19
CA LEU A 137 -2.10 -16.21 -13.46
C LEU A 137 -1.58 -17.44 -12.71
N GLY A 138 -0.43 -17.95 -13.16
CA GLY A 138 0.25 -19.05 -12.47
C GLY A 138 0.77 -18.64 -11.08
N THR A 139 1.04 -19.63 -10.23
CA THR A 139 1.58 -19.41 -8.88
C THR A 139 2.92 -18.67 -8.89
N GLN A 140 3.78 -18.92 -9.89
CA GLN A 140 5.05 -18.23 -10.07
C GLN A 140 4.86 -16.73 -10.36
N ASP A 141 3.91 -16.38 -11.22
CA ASP A 141 3.60 -14.99 -11.58
C ASP A 141 3.07 -14.23 -10.36
N LEU A 142 2.13 -14.85 -9.61
CA LEU A 142 1.59 -14.28 -8.39
C LEU A 142 2.66 -14.08 -7.31
N THR A 143 3.54 -15.07 -7.11
CA THR A 143 4.66 -14.96 -6.16
C THR A 143 5.61 -13.82 -6.55
N THR A 144 5.84 -13.64 -7.85
CA THR A 144 6.67 -12.54 -8.37
C THR A 144 6.01 -11.18 -8.13
N ILE A 145 4.71 -11.05 -8.36
CA ILE A 145 3.96 -9.81 -8.10
C ILE A 145 3.96 -9.46 -6.60
N VAL A 146 3.70 -10.44 -5.72
CA VAL A 146 3.76 -10.24 -4.26
C VAL A 146 5.16 -9.84 -3.82
N GLY A 147 6.19 -10.54 -4.30
CA GLY A 147 7.59 -10.23 -3.98
C GLY A 147 7.96 -8.81 -4.43
N ALA A 148 7.52 -8.40 -5.63
CA ALA A 148 7.76 -7.06 -6.15
C ALA A 148 7.03 -5.99 -5.34
N PHE A 149 5.79 -6.23 -4.94
CA PHE A 149 5.02 -5.32 -4.06
C PHE A 149 5.71 -5.10 -2.71
N ILE A 150 6.16 -6.19 -2.05
CA ILE A 150 6.89 -6.12 -0.77
C ILE A 150 8.22 -5.38 -0.96
N ALA A 151 9.01 -5.75 -1.98
CA ALA A 151 10.29 -5.10 -2.25
C ALA A 151 10.14 -3.61 -2.55
N ALA A 152 9.15 -3.23 -3.36
CA ALA A 152 8.83 -1.84 -3.66
C ALA A 152 8.41 -1.07 -2.40
N SER A 153 7.63 -1.70 -1.51
CA SER A 153 7.25 -1.10 -0.22
C SER A 153 8.47 -0.80 0.64
N CYS A 154 9.38 -1.77 0.79
CA CYS A 154 10.65 -1.60 1.51
C CYS A 154 11.51 -0.48 0.92
N ILE A 155 11.76 -0.54 -0.40
CA ILE A 155 12.65 0.40 -1.09
C ILE A 155 12.07 1.81 -1.03
N SER A 156 10.78 1.97 -1.32
CA SER A 156 10.12 3.28 -1.29
C SER A 156 10.22 3.90 0.10
N LEU A 157 9.87 3.17 1.15
CA LEU A 157 9.89 3.73 2.50
C LEU A 157 11.30 4.12 2.96
N VAL A 158 12.31 3.30 2.66
CA VAL A 158 13.72 3.64 2.93
C VAL A 158 14.13 4.91 2.18
N LEU A 159 13.80 5.03 0.89
CA LEU A 159 14.13 6.20 0.08
C LEU A 159 13.45 7.47 0.57
N VAL A 160 12.17 7.38 0.93
CA VAL A 160 11.38 8.52 1.44
C VAL A 160 11.92 8.99 2.77
N VAL A 161 12.17 8.07 3.72
CA VAL A 161 12.72 8.42 5.03
C VAL A 161 14.13 9.02 4.90
N HIS A 162 14.98 8.46 4.03
CA HIS A 162 16.31 9.02 3.75
C HIS A 162 16.22 10.43 3.16
N SER A 163 15.28 10.65 2.25
CA SER A 163 15.04 11.95 1.63
C SER A 163 14.47 12.96 2.62
N ALA A 164 13.53 12.54 3.48
CA ALA A 164 12.92 13.35 4.52
C ALA A 164 13.98 13.88 5.50
N ARG A 165 14.95 13.04 5.89
CA ARG A 165 16.07 13.45 6.76
C ARG A 165 17.02 14.46 6.13
N LYS A 166 17.08 14.54 4.80
CA LYS A 166 17.86 15.57 4.07
C LYS A 166 17.10 16.90 3.93
N GLY A 167 15.98 17.07 4.63
CA GLY A 167 15.16 18.29 4.58
C GLY A 167 14.09 18.29 3.48
N LEU A 168 13.96 17.20 2.72
CA LEU A 168 12.88 17.05 1.73
C LEU A 168 11.51 16.80 2.39
N SER A 169 11.48 16.58 3.70
CA SER A 169 10.25 16.39 4.47
C SER A 169 9.28 17.55 4.29
N ILE A 170 9.78 18.79 4.23
CA ILE A 170 8.95 20.00 4.03
C ILE A 170 8.33 20.01 2.63
N ALA A 171 9.04 19.53 1.60
CA ALA A 171 8.51 19.46 0.24
C ALA A 171 7.47 18.35 0.10
N LEU A 172 7.73 17.18 0.70
CA LEU A 172 6.81 16.04 0.70
C LEU A 172 5.57 16.30 1.57
N SER A 173 5.72 16.95 2.74
CA SER A 173 4.61 17.29 3.62
C SER A 173 3.72 18.42 3.09
N ARG A 174 4.19 19.19 2.10
CA ARG A 174 3.37 20.18 1.38
C ARG A 174 2.41 19.53 0.39
N ILE A 175 2.68 18.30 -0.03
CA ILE A 175 1.74 17.52 -0.83
C ILE A 175 0.69 17.00 0.13
N SER A 176 -0.57 17.42 -0.06
CA SER A 176 -1.66 16.94 0.78
C SER A 176 -1.75 15.41 0.69
N PRO A 177 -1.93 14.67 1.80
CA PRO A 177 -2.16 13.22 1.79
C PRO A 177 -3.20 12.79 0.75
N ARG A 178 -4.26 13.60 0.61
CA ARG A 178 -5.33 13.47 -0.40
C ARG A 178 -4.84 13.27 -1.83
N PHE A 179 -3.70 13.85 -2.21
CA PHE A 179 -3.13 13.68 -3.55
C PHE A 179 -2.72 12.22 -3.78
N TYR A 180 -2.10 11.60 -2.79
CA TYR A 180 -1.70 10.19 -2.86
C TYR A 180 -2.94 9.28 -2.91
N ASP A 181 -3.96 9.57 -2.09
CA ASP A 181 -5.23 8.83 -2.13
C ASP A 181 -5.92 8.93 -3.49
N TYR A 182 -5.95 10.13 -4.08
CA TYR A 182 -6.51 10.33 -5.42
C TYR A 182 -5.67 9.67 -6.51
N ALA A 183 -4.34 9.65 -6.38
CA ALA A 183 -3.46 8.96 -7.32
C ALA A 183 -3.67 7.44 -7.26
N ILE A 184 -3.78 6.86 -6.06
CA ILE A 184 -4.11 5.44 -5.84
C ILE A 184 -5.49 5.14 -6.40
N ALA A 185 -6.50 5.95 -6.09
CA ALA A 185 -7.86 5.78 -6.61
C ALA A 185 -7.89 5.84 -8.15
N ALA A 186 -7.24 6.83 -8.77
CA ALA A 186 -7.15 6.94 -10.22
C ALA A 186 -6.48 5.73 -10.86
N MET A 187 -5.44 5.20 -10.23
CA MET A 187 -4.74 4.02 -10.68
C MET A 187 -5.59 2.74 -10.54
N LEU A 188 -6.36 2.59 -9.44
CA LEU A 188 -7.34 1.51 -9.28
C LEU A 188 -8.44 1.60 -10.34
N PHE A 189 -9.02 2.78 -10.58
CA PHE A 189 -10.01 2.96 -11.65
C PHE A 189 -9.42 2.68 -13.04
N GLY A 190 -8.20 3.13 -13.32
CA GLY A 190 -7.51 2.84 -14.57
C GLY A 190 -7.30 1.33 -14.78
N THR A 191 -6.99 0.61 -13.71
CA THR A 191 -6.87 -0.86 -13.73
C THR A 191 -8.22 -1.51 -13.96
N ALA A 192 -9.29 -1.04 -13.32
CA ALA A 192 -10.64 -1.55 -13.52
C ALA A 192 -11.07 -1.39 -14.98
N ILE A 193 -10.82 -0.21 -15.58
CA ILE A 193 -11.10 0.08 -16.99
C ILE A 193 -10.29 -0.87 -17.89
N PHE A 194 -8.98 -1.02 -17.64
CA PHE A 194 -8.14 -1.95 -18.41
C PHE A 194 -8.70 -3.37 -18.41
N LEU A 195 -9.19 -3.84 -17.26
CA LEU A 195 -9.82 -5.16 -17.13
C LEU A 195 -11.19 -5.25 -17.80
N MET A 196 -11.94 -4.16 -17.90
CA MET A 196 -13.20 -4.19 -18.66
C MET A 196 -12.96 -4.54 -20.13
N TYR A 197 -11.81 -4.13 -20.69
CA TYR A 197 -11.49 -4.30 -22.11
C TYR A 197 -10.57 -5.50 -22.42
N HIS A 198 -10.10 -6.24 -21.41
CA HIS A 198 -9.26 -7.44 -21.55
C HIS A 198 -9.74 -8.57 -20.64
#